data_AF-A0A7S3U6I3-F1
#
_entry.id   AF-A0A7S3U6I3-F1
#
_cell.length_a   1.000
_cell.length_b   1.000
_cell.length_c   1.000
_cell.angle_alpha   90.00
_cell.angle_beta   90.00
_cell.angle_gamma   90.00
#
_symmetry.space_group_name_H-M   'P 1'
#
loop_
_entity.id
_entity.type
_entity.pdbx_description
1 polymer ?
#
loop_
_entity_poly.entity_id
_entity_poly.type
_entity_poly.pdbx_seq_one_letter_code
_entity_poly.pdbx_strand_id
1 'polypeptide(L)'
;NDYASRHRLDFFLATTSIEPTLKPAFAKLGQVYRLLRMGYEWIWWIDCDTIILQPELSPLDILSAFTDPSKSGTPFSLRSSGVVRPGTRDRSASPTDPPAASLVMGWEVWGWVEQSHPLNTGSFFLRGSAEGDSARLMREWSSHSLKFVHHMLWEQQGLFDMLREEKVP
;
A
#
# COMPACT_ATOMS: atom_id res chain seq x y z
N ASN A 1 7.68 18.03 -5.10
CA ASN A 1 8.23 18.28 -6.45
C ASN A 1 9.74 18.10 -6.47
N ASP A 2 10.50 18.83 -5.64
CA ASP A 2 11.96 18.80 -5.62
C ASP A 2 12.55 17.40 -5.40
N TYR A 3 11.98 16.65 -4.46
CA TYR A 3 12.39 15.26 -4.20
C TYR A 3 12.18 14.36 -5.44
N ALA A 4 11.02 14.45 -6.09
CA ALA A 4 10.73 13.68 -7.30
C ALA A 4 11.69 14.04 -8.44
N SER A 5 11.97 15.34 -8.61
CA SER A 5 12.92 15.82 -9.63
C SER A 5 14.33 15.29 -9.38
N ARG A 6 14.79 15.31 -8.12
CA ARG A 6 16.11 14.78 -7.71
C ARG A 6 16.25 13.30 -8.06
N HIS A 7 15.23 12.51 -7.77
CA HIS A 7 15.24 11.05 -7.93
C HIS A 7 14.66 10.56 -9.25
N ARG A 8 14.39 11.48 -10.20
CA ARG A 8 13.83 11.18 -11.54
C ARG A 8 12.53 10.37 -11.47
N LEU A 9 11.66 10.75 -10.55
CA LEU A 9 10.33 10.16 -10.37
C LEU A 9 9.30 11.00 -11.12
N ASP A 10 8.31 10.32 -11.69
CA ASP A 10 7.07 10.99 -12.11
C ASP A 10 6.35 11.53 -10.87
N PHE A 11 5.93 12.80 -10.91
CA PHE A 11 5.20 13.44 -9.83
C PHE A 11 3.75 13.69 -10.25
N PHE A 12 2.81 13.09 -9.52
CA PHE A 12 1.38 13.32 -9.72
C PHE A 12 0.78 14.02 -8.49
N LEU A 13 0.27 15.23 -8.70
CA LEU A 13 -0.50 15.95 -7.69
C LEU A 13 -1.99 15.76 -7.95
N ALA A 14 -2.65 14.96 -7.12
CA ALA A 14 -4.09 14.78 -7.17
C ALA A 14 -4.80 16.04 -6.64
N THR A 15 -5.28 16.91 -7.53
CA THR A 15 -6.04 18.11 -7.17
C THR A 15 -7.56 17.90 -7.16
N THR A 16 -8.01 16.71 -7.56
CA THR A 16 -9.43 16.32 -7.64
C THR A 16 -9.64 14.93 -7.07
N SER A 17 -10.83 14.67 -6.53
CA SER A 17 -11.26 13.31 -6.16
C SER A 17 -11.99 12.67 -7.33
N ILE A 18 -11.69 11.40 -7.61
CA ILE A 18 -12.46 10.58 -8.57
C ILE A 18 -13.86 10.27 -7.99
N GLU A 19 -13.96 10.24 -6.66
CA GLU A 19 -15.18 9.95 -5.91
C GLU A 19 -15.46 11.13 -4.96
N PRO A 20 -16.00 12.25 -5.47
CA PRO A 20 -16.16 13.49 -4.69
C PRO A 20 -17.18 13.37 -3.56
N THR A 21 -17.99 12.32 -3.55
CA THR A 21 -18.97 12.04 -2.49
C THR A 21 -18.35 11.40 -1.26
N LEU A 22 -17.13 10.86 -1.34
CA LEU A 22 -16.41 10.30 -0.20
C LEU A 22 -15.57 11.37 0.51
N LYS A 23 -15.27 11.12 1.79
CA LYS A 23 -14.36 11.97 2.56
C LYS A 23 -12.98 12.02 1.89
N PRO A 24 -12.23 13.14 1.98
CA PRO A 24 -10.93 13.30 1.30
C PRO A 24 -9.93 12.16 1.54
N ALA A 25 -9.93 11.57 2.74
CA ALA A 25 -9.05 10.44 3.07
C ALA A 25 -9.21 9.22 2.13
N PHE A 26 -10.40 9.03 1.54
CA PHE A 26 -10.68 7.91 0.62
C PHE A 26 -10.26 8.21 -0.82
N ALA A 27 -10.03 9.47 -1.18
CA ALA A 27 -9.70 9.88 -2.54
C ALA A 27 -8.43 9.18 -3.05
N LYS A 28 -7.51 8.82 -2.15
CA LYS A 28 -6.29 8.09 -2.47
C LYS A 28 -6.54 6.73 -3.11
N LEU A 29 -7.57 6.02 -2.69
CA LEU A 29 -7.86 4.67 -3.18
C LEU A 29 -8.15 4.68 -4.69
N GLY A 30 -9.04 5.58 -5.13
CA GLY A 30 -9.36 5.76 -6.54
C GLY A 30 -8.16 6.25 -7.35
N GLN A 31 -7.39 7.21 -6.82
CA GLN A 31 -6.22 7.75 -7.52
C GLN A 31 -5.11 6.71 -7.70
N VAL A 32 -4.78 5.96 -6.66
CA VAL A 32 -3.80 4.87 -6.73
C VAL A 32 -4.27 3.78 -7.68
N TYR A 33 -5.56 3.42 -7.65
CA TYR A 33 -6.12 2.44 -8.58
C TYR A 33 -6.03 2.91 -10.05
N ARG A 34 -6.24 4.20 -10.31
CA ARG A 34 -6.03 4.79 -11.64
C ARG A 34 -4.56 4.69 -12.07
N LEU A 35 -3.62 5.04 -11.20
CA LEU A 35 -2.19 4.97 -11.51
C LEU A 35 -1.71 3.53 -11.77
N LEU A 36 -2.26 2.54 -11.05
CA LEU A 36 -1.97 1.12 -11.32
C LEU A 36 -2.28 0.75 -12.77
N ARG A 37 -3.40 1.24 -13.31
CA ARG A 37 -3.80 0.98 -14.70
C ARG A 37 -2.95 1.69 -15.75
N MET A 38 -2.11 2.64 -15.35
CA MET A 38 -1.17 3.32 -16.23
C MET A 38 0.15 2.54 -16.40
N GLY A 39 0.33 1.43 -15.66
CA GLY A 39 1.50 0.55 -15.83
C GLY A 39 2.75 0.97 -15.06
N TYR A 40 2.61 1.83 -14.05
CA TYR A 40 3.71 2.16 -13.13
C TYR A 40 4.18 0.91 -12.37
N GLU A 41 5.49 0.66 -12.33
CA GLU A 41 6.08 -0.49 -11.59
C GLU A 41 5.96 -0.31 -10.07
N TRP A 42 6.03 0.93 -9.59
CA TRP A 42 5.84 1.29 -8.20
C TRP A 42 5.08 2.61 -8.13
N ILE A 43 4.17 2.68 -7.18
CA ILE A 43 3.43 3.90 -6.84
C ILE A 43 3.76 4.22 -5.39
N TRP A 44 4.29 5.42 -5.14
CA TRP A 44 4.47 5.94 -3.79
C TRP A 44 3.39 6.98 -3.52
N TRP A 45 2.44 6.65 -2.65
CA TRP A 45 1.46 7.60 -2.14
C TRP A 45 2.05 8.37 -0.96
N ILE A 46 1.81 9.69 -0.92
CA ILE A 46 2.21 10.58 0.17
C ILE A 46 1.07 11.57 0.42
N ASP A 47 0.55 11.63 1.65
CA ASP A 47 -0.44 12.62 2.08
C ASP A 47 0.18 14.04 2.08
N CYS A 48 -0.64 15.07 1.91
CA CYS A 48 -0.15 16.45 1.76
C CYS A 48 0.48 17.05 3.02
N ASP A 49 0.26 16.42 4.18
CA ASP A 49 0.85 16.76 5.47
C ASP A 49 2.12 15.94 5.79
N THR A 50 2.53 15.03 4.89
CA THR A 50 3.74 14.24 5.04
C THR A 50 4.95 14.95 4.42
N ILE A 51 6.03 15.07 5.19
CA ILE A 51 7.27 15.74 4.78
C ILE A 51 8.41 14.71 4.66
N ILE A 52 9.19 14.80 3.58
CA ILE A 52 10.40 13.98 3.40
C ILE A 52 11.58 14.69 4.05
N LEU A 53 12.07 14.15 5.16
CA LEU A 53 13.17 14.74 5.96
C LEU A 53 14.57 14.37 5.47
N GLN A 54 14.70 13.25 4.76
CA GLN A 54 15.97 12.74 4.22
C GLN A 54 15.91 12.73 2.68
N PRO A 55 15.94 13.90 2.04
CA PRO A 55 15.68 14.01 0.61
C PRO A 55 16.79 13.39 -0.26
N GLU A 56 17.93 13.03 0.31
CA GLU A 56 19.04 12.31 -0.33
C GLU A 56 18.80 10.81 -0.46
N LEU A 57 17.97 10.21 0.39
CA LEU A 57 17.65 8.79 0.30
C LEU A 57 16.77 8.52 -0.92
N SER A 58 17.18 7.55 -1.75
CA SER A 58 16.40 7.12 -2.91
C SER A 58 15.20 6.28 -2.47
N PRO A 59 14.03 6.40 -3.13
CA PRO A 59 12.91 5.50 -2.89
C PRO A 59 13.27 4.03 -3.15
N LEU A 60 14.20 3.76 -4.08
CA LEU A 60 14.68 2.41 -4.33
C LEU A 60 15.50 1.86 -3.16
N ASP A 61 16.27 2.71 -2.49
CA ASP A 61 17.00 2.30 -1.28
C ASP A 61 16.03 1.96 -0.16
N ILE A 62 14.98 2.78 0.00
CA ILE A 62 13.88 2.52 0.94
C ILE A 62 13.23 1.17 0.58
N LEU A 63 12.76 0.97 -0.66
CA LEU A 63 12.15 -0.29 -1.08
C LEU A 63 13.08 -1.49 -0.83
N SER A 64 14.36 -1.37 -1.18
CA SER A 64 15.34 -2.44 -1.02
C SER A 64 15.49 -2.87 0.44
N ALA A 65 15.40 -1.93 1.40
CA ALA A 65 15.46 -2.26 2.82
C ALA A 65 14.26 -3.10 3.30
N PHE A 66 13.13 -3.08 2.59
CA PHE A 66 11.89 -3.76 2.96
C PHE A 66 11.62 -5.00 2.09
N THR A 67 12.25 -5.09 0.92
CA THR A 67 12.08 -6.22 -0.01
C THR A 67 13.27 -7.17 -0.02
N ASP A 68 14.43 -6.78 0.48
CA ASP A 68 15.62 -7.64 0.58
C ASP A 68 15.52 -8.57 1.80
N PRO A 69 15.38 -9.90 1.61
CA PRO A 69 15.27 -10.86 2.70
C PRO A 69 16.52 -10.92 3.59
N SER A 70 17.68 -10.47 3.10
CA SER A 70 18.95 -10.52 3.83
C SER A 70 19.12 -9.39 4.87
N LYS A 71 18.25 -8.37 4.84
CA LYS A 71 18.34 -7.18 5.70
C LYS A 71 17.31 -7.16 6.85
N SER A 72 16.87 -8.32 7.34
CA SER A 72 15.77 -8.48 8.30
C SER A 72 16.04 -7.84 9.69
N GLY A 73 15.96 -6.52 9.78
CA GLY A 73 15.67 -5.71 10.96
C GLY A 73 14.36 -4.98 10.68
N THR A 74 13.25 -5.64 11.04
CA THR A 74 11.84 -5.33 10.77
C THR A 74 11.48 -3.94 10.21
N PRO A 75 10.87 -3.94 9.02
CA PRO A 75 9.55 -3.31 8.87
C PRO A 75 8.51 -4.23 8.17
N PHE A 76 7.23 -3.89 8.31
CA PHE A 76 6.09 -4.69 7.84
C PHE A 76 6.00 -4.67 6.30
N SER A 77 6.14 -5.84 5.69
CA SER A 77 6.04 -6.05 4.23
C SER A 77 4.89 -7.02 3.99
N LEU A 78 3.79 -6.53 3.40
CA LEU A 78 2.68 -7.43 3.06
C LEU A 78 3.04 -8.18 1.79
N ARG A 79 3.37 -9.45 1.98
CA ARG A 79 3.50 -10.42 0.89
C ARG A 79 2.10 -10.92 0.59
N SER A 80 1.69 -10.87 -0.67
CA SER A 80 0.46 -11.54 -1.08
C SER A 80 0.63 -13.03 -0.77
N SER A 81 0.00 -13.50 0.29
CA SER A 81 -0.25 -14.92 0.44
C SER A 81 -1.28 -15.27 -0.62
N GLY A 82 -0.79 -15.71 -1.77
CA GLY A 82 -1.64 -16.42 -2.73
C GLY A 82 -2.33 -17.54 -1.97
N VAL A 83 -3.64 -17.41 -1.75
CA VAL A 83 -4.49 -18.51 -1.31
C VAL A 83 -4.37 -19.57 -2.40
N VAL A 84 -3.52 -20.56 -2.16
CA VAL A 84 -3.56 -21.82 -2.91
C VAL A 84 -4.92 -22.44 -2.56
N ARG A 85 -5.91 -22.20 -3.41
CA ARG A 85 -7.16 -22.97 -3.35
C ARG A 85 -6.79 -24.45 -3.48
N PRO A 86 -7.27 -25.34 -2.59
CA PRO A 86 -7.09 -26.77 -2.79
C PRO A 86 -7.87 -27.17 -4.05
N GLY A 87 -7.18 -27.33 -5.19
CA GLY A 87 -7.80 -27.90 -6.39
C GLY A 87 -7.26 -27.43 -7.75
N THR A 88 -6.63 -26.25 -7.86
CA THR A 88 -6.08 -25.78 -9.14
C THR A 88 -4.56 -25.88 -9.12
N ARG A 89 -4.05 -27.01 -9.64
CA ARG A 89 -2.63 -27.18 -9.98
C ARG A 89 -2.29 -26.20 -11.11
N ASP A 90 -1.72 -25.06 -10.77
CA ASP A 90 -0.98 -24.26 -11.74
C ASP A 90 0.45 -24.84 -11.81
N ARG A 91 0.81 -25.40 -12.96
CA ARG A 91 1.96 -26.31 -13.13
C ARG A 91 3.23 -25.61 -13.60
N SER A 92 3.40 -24.30 -13.33
CA SER A 92 4.56 -23.55 -13.85
C SER A 92 5.28 -22.62 -12.88
N ALA A 93 4.86 -22.48 -11.62
CA ALA A 93 5.63 -21.71 -10.65
C ALA A 93 6.76 -22.56 -10.03
N SER A 94 8.01 -22.21 -10.33
CA SER A 94 9.17 -22.72 -9.59
C SER A 94 9.03 -22.35 -8.10
N PRO A 95 9.26 -23.25 -7.13
CA PRO A 95 8.98 -23.00 -5.72
C PRO A 95 10.04 -22.14 -4.99
N THR A 96 10.93 -21.46 -5.71
CA THR A 96 12.18 -20.93 -5.14
C THR A 96 12.21 -19.42 -4.88
N ASP A 97 11.27 -18.64 -5.40
CA ASP A 97 11.24 -17.20 -5.14
C ASP A 97 10.10 -16.85 -4.18
N PRO A 98 10.38 -16.21 -3.04
CA PRO A 98 9.32 -15.73 -2.17
C PRO A 98 8.45 -14.72 -2.95
N PRO A 99 7.11 -14.72 -2.75
CA PRO A 99 6.25 -13.72 -3.36
C PRO A 99 6.74 -12.34 -2.94
N ALA A 100 7.06 -11.52 -3.93
CA ALA A 100 7.56 -10.18 -3.70
C ALA A 100 6.47 -9.31 -3.10
N ALA A 101 6.84 -8.42 -2.18
CA ALA A 101 5.92 -7.55 -1.48
C ALA A 101 5.05 -6.73 -2.46
N SER A 102 3.73 -6.75 -2.27
CA SER A 102 2.81 -5.93 -3.05
C SER A 102 2.57 -4.57 -2.40
N LEU A 103 2.72 -4.48 -1.08
CA LEU A 103 2.53 -3.27 -0.28
C LEU A 103 3.67 -3.15 0.75
N VAL A 104 4.29 -1.96 0.79
CA VAL A 104 5.30 -1.58 1.78
C VAL A 104 4.83 -0.30 2.46
N MET A 105 4.73 -0.31 3.79
CA MET A 105 4.22 0.84 4.55
C MET A 105 4.84 0.94 5.93
N GLY A 106 4.76 2.13 6.52
CA GLY A 106 5.21 2.38 7.87
C GLY A 106 4.31 1.71 8.91
N TRP A 107 4.93 1.10 9.91
CA TRP A 107 4.26 0.75 11.16
C TRP A 107 4.41 1.92 12.12
N GLU A 108 3.30 2.60 12.41
CA GLU A 108 3.29 3.75 13.30
C GLU A 108 2.07 3.65 14.21
N VAL A 109 2.32 3.61 15.51
CA VAL A 109 1.25 3.54 16.51
C VAL A 109 0.62 4.94 16.61
N TRP A 110 -0.49 5.14 15.89
CA TRP A 110 -1.23 6.40 15.90
C TRP A 110 -2.35 6.38 16.95
N GLY A 111 -2.16 7.15 18.04
CA GLY A 111 -3.21 7.41 19.04
C GLY A 111 -2.72 7.23 20.48
N TRP A 112 -3.20 8.08 21.39
CA TRP A 112 -2.90 8.07 22.83
C TRP A 112 -3.66 6.98 23.62
N VAL A 113 -4.33 6.05 22.95
CA VAL A 113 -5.27 5.11 23.58
C VAL A 113 -5.21 3.76 22.88
N GLU A 114 -5.58 2.69 23.61
CA GLU A 114 -5.63 1.26 23.25
C GLU A 114 -6.43 0.90 21.97
N GLN A 115 -6.84 1.89 21.19
CA GLN A 115 -7.60 1.77 19.94
C GLN A 115 -6.79 2.19 18.71
N SER A 116 -5.50 2.49 18.87
CA SER A 116 -4.60 2.87 17.79
C SER A 116 -4.38 1.72 16.80
N HIS A 117 -4.46 2.03 15.50
CA HIS A 117 -4.11 1.04 14.47
C HIS A 117 -2.63 1.18 14.21
N PRO A 118 -1.90 0.07 14.10
CA PRO A 118 -0.46 0.10 13.96
C PRO A 118 0.06 0.50 12.57
N LEU A 119 -0.83 0.86 11.65
CA LEU A 119 -0.51 1.11 10.25
C LEU A 119 -0.79 2.58 9.93
N ASN A 120 0.09 3.20 9.15
CA ASN A 120 -0.11 4.54 8.59
C ASN A 120 -0.26 4.47 7.07
N THR A 121 -1.39 4.95 6.52
CA THR A 121 -1.64 5.01 5.07
C THR A 121 -1.35 6.38 4.47
N GLY A 122 -0.76 7.29 5.24
CA GLY A 122 -0.29 8.59 4.79
C GLY A 122 0.99 8.51 3.97
N SER A 123 1.76 7.42 4.07
CA SER A 123 2.87 7.13 3.16
C SER A 123 3.02 5.63 2.94
N PHE A 124 2.90 5.18 1.69
CA PHE A 124 3.10 3.77 1.35
C PHE A 124 3.55 3.57 -0.11
N PHE A 125 4.28 2.49 -0.35
CA PHE A 125 4.59 2.01 -1.68
C PHE A 125 3.68 0.84 -2.05
N LEU A 126 3.11 0.90 -3.24
CA LEU A 126 2.34 -0.18 -3.84
C LEU A 126 3.02 -0.63 -5.12
N ARG A 127 3.24 -1.93 -5.26
CA ARG A 127 3.81 -2.50 -6.47
C ARG A 127 2.81 -2.42 -7.61
N GLY A 128 3.28 -2.10 -8.79
CA GLY A 128 2.55 -2.07 -10.05
C GLY A 128 2.07 -3.44 -10.47
N SER A 129 0.75 -3.64 -10.48
CA SER A 129 0.14 -4.78 -11.16
C SER A 129 -1.33 -4.48 -11.43
N ALA A 130 -1.64 -4.04 -12.66
CA ALA A 130 -2.99 -3.62 -13.05
C ALA A 130 -4.03 -4.76 -12.98
N GLU A 131 -3.58 -6.01 -13.13
CA GLU A 131 -4.44 -7.20 -13.12
C GLU A 131 -4.02 -8.25 -12.06
N GLY A 132 -2.89 -8.07 -11.39
CA GLY A 132 -2.39 -9.00 -10.37
C GLY A 132 -2.70 -8.57 -8.94
N ASP A 133 -1.82 -8.98 -8.02
CA ASP A 133 -2.05 -8.92 -6.58
C ASP A 133 -2.36 -7.51 -6.06
N SER A 134 -1.67 -6.48 -6.56
CA SER A 134 -1.91 -5.10 -6.12
C SER A 134 -3.29 -4.57 -6.53
N ALA A 135 -3.78 -4.91 -7.73
CA ALA A 135 -5.13 -4.54 -8.15
C ALA A 135 -6.20 -5.29 -7.33
N ARG A 136 -5.93 -6.54 -6.96
CA ARG A 136 -6.77 -7.31 -6.04
C ARG A 136 -6.79 -6.67 -4.65
N LEU A 137 -5.62 -6.38 -4.08
CA LEU A 137 -5.45 -5.71 -2.80
C LEU A 137 -6.20 -4.39 -2.76
N MET A 138 -6.09 -3.55 -3.80
CA MET A 138 -6.81 -2.27 -3.85
C MET A 138 -8.33 -2.43 -3.88
N ARG A 139 -8.86 -3.46 -4.56
CA ARG A 139 -10.30 -3.76 -4.57
C ARG A 139 -10.78 -4.22 -3.19
N GLU A 140 -10.03 -5.11 -2.56
CA GLU A 140 -10.36 -5.64 -1.22
C GLU A 140 -10.27 -4.52 -0.17
N TRP A 141 -9.19 -3.73 -0.19
CA TRP A 141 -9.00 -2.57 0.67
C TRP A 141 -10.17 -1.59 0.51
N SER A 142 -10.49 -1.21 -0.72
CA SER A 142 -11.62 -0.30 -0.98
C SER A 142 -12.94 -0.86 -0.42
N SER A 143 -13.23 -2.14 -0.66
CA SER A 143 -14.43 -2.80 -0.15
C SER A 143 -14.50 -2.78 1.39
N HIS A 144 -13.39 -3.08 2.06
CA HIS A 144 -13.32 -3.03 3.53
C HIS A 144 -13.45 -1.60 4.06
N SER A 145 -12.80 -0.64 3.43
CA SER A 145 -12.86 0.78 3.81
C SER A 145 -14.26 1.36 3.67
N LEU A 146 -15.11 0.87 2.75
CA LEU A 146 -16.49 1.35 2.61
C LEU A 146 -17.33 1.17 3.89
N LYS A 147 -17.00 0.18 4.74
CA LYS A 147 -17.62 -0.02 6.06
C LYS A 147 -17.38 1.16 7.02
N PHE A 148 -16.36 1.98 6.75
CA PHE A 148 -15.87 3.06 7.61
C PHE A 148 -16.08 4.47 7.03
N VAL A 149 -16.86 4.62 5.94
CA VAL A 149 -17.10 5.92 5.29
C VAL A 149 -17.68 6.94 6.29
N HIS A 150 -18.53 6.49 7.21
CA HIS A 150 -19.11 7.34 8.25
C HIS A 150 -18.24 7.44 9.52
N HIS A 151 -17.20 6.61 9.66
CA HIS A 151 -16.32 6.57 10.82
C HIS A 151 -15.20 7.64 10.74
N MET A 152 -14.58 7.94 11.89
CA MET A 152 -13.43 8.85 11.99
C MET A 152 -12.09 8.17 11.66
N LEU A 153 -12.07 6.84 11.53
CA LEU A 153 -10.85 6.05 11.30
C LEU A 153 -10.60 5.74 9.81
N TRP A 154 -11.46 6.28 8.94
CA TRP A 154 -11.35 6.36 7.48
C TRP A 154 -10.94 5.05 6.80
N GLU A 155 -10.18 5.15 5.70
CA GLU A 155 -9.78 4.00 4.90
C GLU A 155 -8.69 3.15 5.60
N GLN A 156 -7.88 3.76 6.46
CA GLN A 156 -6.78 3.11 7.19
C GLN A 156 -7.28 1.99 8.10
N GLN A 157 -8.40 2.19 8.80
CA GLN A 157 -9.07 1.12 9.56
C GLN A 157 -9.54 -0.01 8.64
N GLY A 158 -10.04 0.33 7.46
CA GLY A 158 -10.42 -0.67 6.46
C GLY A 158 -9.25 -1.57 6.06
N LEU A 159 -8.07 -0.98 5.83
CA LEU A 159 -6.86 -1.75 5.58
C LEU A 159 -6.49 -2.61 6.78
N PHE A 160 -6.46 -2.04 7.99
CA PHE A 160 -6.09 -2.78 9.19
C PHE A 160 -6.99 -4.00 9.44
N ASP A 161 -8.31 -3.84 9.31
CA ASP A 161 -9.23 -4.96 9.48
C ASP A 161 -9.09 -6.01 8.39
N MET A 162 -8.93 -5.60 7.13
CA MET A 162 -8.66 -6.53 6.03
C MET A 162 -7.42 -7.39 6.32
N LEU A 163 -6.33 -6.77 6.75
CA LEU A 163 -5.08 -7.47 7.07
C LEU A 163 -5.15 -8.30 8.35
N ARG A 164 -6.05 -7.97 9.27
CA ARG A 164 -6.30 -8.75 10.48
C ARG A 164 -7.12 -10.00 10.15
N GLU A 165 -8.17 -9.86 9.33
CA GLU A 165 -8.99 -10.99 8.87
C GLU A 165 -8.16 -12.03 8.10
N GLU A 166 -7.22 -11.59 7.24
CA GLU A 166 -6.30 -12.50 6.55
C GLU A 166 -5.34 -13.28 7.47
N LYS A 167 -5.18 -12.85 8.73
CA LYS A 167 -4.33 -13.50 9.73
C LYS A 167 -5.08 -14.40 10.70
N VAL A 168 -6.42 -14.45 10.62
CA VAL A 168 -7.24 -15.36 11.43
C VAL A 168 -7.64 -16.54 10.52
N PRO A 169 -7.04 -17.73 10.68
CA PRO A 169 -7.50 -18.95 10.01
C PRO A 169 -8.90 -19.38 10.45
#